data_AF-I7BR07-F1
#
_entry.id   AF-I7BR07-F1
#
_cell.length_a   1.000
_cell.length_b   1.000
_cell.length_c   1.000
_cell.angle_alpha   90.00
_cell.angle_beta   90.00
_cell.angle_gamma   90.00
#
_symmetry.space_group_name_H-M   'P 1'
#
loop_
_entity.id
_entity.type
_entity.pdbx_description
1 polymer ?
#
loop_
_entity_poly.entity_id
_entity_poly.type
_entity_poly.pdbx_seq_one_letter_code
_entity_poly.pdbx_strand_id
1 'polypeptide(L)'
;MAQRTLEMAGLDRTPSVAANYKELGLVYDIVSRRKKAWEKAQIALAAYQQNPTDIQCQSILGQAEETGFFSIWMSVFSAHASVKCELVITFKASPNCFDHVGNPLNPRKAQRI
;
A
#
# COMPACT_ATOMS: atom_id res chain seq x y z
N MET A 1 -25.43 10.43 -16.48
CA MET A 1 -24.83 10.61 -15.13
C MET A 1 -23.62 9.72 -14.90
N ALA A 2 -23.66 8.42 -15.25
CA ALA A 2 -22.52 7.51 -15.07
C ALA A 2 -21.20 7.96 -15.77
N GLN A 3 -21.27 8.53 -16.99
CA GLN A 3 -20.08 8.92 -17.74
C GLN A 3 -19.26 10.03 -17.06
N ARG A 4 -19.94 11.09 -16.56
CA ARG A 4 -19.28 12.18 -15.83
C ARG A 4 -18.61 11.70 -14.55
N THR A 5 -19.18 10.71 -13.88
CA THR A 5 -18.59 10.13 -12.67
C THR A 5 -17.33 9.32 -12.99
N LEU A 6 -17.33 8.59 -14.11
CA LEU A 6 -16.15 7.85 -14.58
C LEU A 6 -15.00 8.78 -14.98
N GLU A 7 -15.32 9.87 -15.69
CA GLU A 7 -14.35 10.90 -16.08
C GLU A 7 -13.76 11.62 -14.85
N MET A 8 -14.61 12.03 -13.91
CA MET A 8 -14.19 12.75 -12.71
C MET A 8 -13.40 11.86 -11.73
N ALA A 9 -13.71 10.57 -11.67
CA ALA A 9 -12.97 9.59 -10.86
C ALA A 9 -11.71 9.04 -11.56
N GLY A 10 -11.46 9.39 -12.83
CA GLY A 10 -10.33 8.87 -13.62
C GLY A 10 -10.42 7.35 -13.86
N LEU A 11 -11.62 6.78 -13.82
CA LEU A 11 -11.87 5.35 -14.06
C LEU A 11 -12.01 5.03 -15.55
N ASP A 12 -12.17 6.05 -16.39
CA ASP A 12 -12.07 5.92 -17.83
C ASP A 12 -10.58 5.71 -18.21
N ARG A 13 -10.20 4.45 -18.39
CA ARG A 13 -8.85 4.05 -18.86
C ARG A 13 -8.82 3.90 -20.39
N THR A 14 -9.46 4.79 -21.14
CA THR A 14 -9.28 4.82 -22.59
C THR A 14 -7.86 5.30 -22.97
N PRO A 15 -7.30 4.86 -24.11
CA PRO A 15 -5.98 5.28 -24.56
C PRO A 15 -5.83 6.80 -24.70
N SER A 16 -6.90 7.51 -25.07
CA SER A 16 -6.92 8.98 -25.19
C SER A 16 -6.81 9.66 -23.83
N VAL A 17 -7.51 9.16 -22.81
CA VAL A 17 -7.45 9.69 -21.44
C VAL A 17 -6.08 9.40 -20.82
N ALA A 18 -5.51 8.22 -21.04
CA ALA A 18 -4.15 7.90 -20.61
C ALA A 18 -3.09 8.79 -21.30
N ALA A 19 -3.27 9.09 -22.59
CA ALA A 19 -2.42 10.04 -23.31
C ALA A 19 -2.55 11.46 -22.76
N ASN A 20 -3.77 11.93 -22.50
CA ASN A 20 -4.02 13.26 -21.96
C ASN A 20 -3.43 13.44 -20.54
N TYR A 21 -3.57 12.43 -19.67
CA TYR A 21 -2.90 12.44 -18.36
C TYR A 21 -1.37 12.36 -18.46
N LYS A 22 -0.84 11.75 -19.53
CA LYS A 22 0.60 11.73 -19.80
C LYS A 22 1.09 13.11 -20.26
N GLU A 23 0.32 13.79 -21.10
CA GLU A 23 0.57 15.18 -21.53
C GLU A 23 0.50 16.17 -20.37
N LEU A 24 -0.44 15.95 -19.43
CA LEU A 24 -0.55 16.72 -18.18
C LEU A 24 0.51 16.35 -17.12
N GLY A 25 1.37 15.36 -17.37
CA GLY A 25 2.40 14.89 -16.42
C GLY A 25 1.86 14.11 -15.21
N LEU A 26 0.57 13.80 -15.17
CA LEU A 26 -0.12 13.20 -14.03
C LEU A 26 0.04 11.66 -13.96
N VAL A 27 0.13 10.98 -15.11
CA VAL A 27 0.29 9.50 -15.18
C VAL A 27 1.71 9.04 -14.80
N TYR A 28 2.72 9.90 -14.97
CA TYR A 28 4.11 9.52 -14.70
C TYR A 28 4.43 9.41 -13.20
N ASP A 29 3.63 10.05 -12.35
CA ASP A 29 4.00 10.28 -10.97
C ASP A 29 3.61 9.12 -10.06
N ILE A 30 2.39 8.57 -10.19
CA ILE A 30 1.94 7.50 -9.28
C ILE A 30 2.74 6.20 -9.49
N VAL A 31 3.02 5.80 -10.74
CA VAL A 31 3.80 4.58 -11.02
C VAL A 31 5.23 4.74 -10.49
N SER A 32 5.83 5.91 -10.71
CA SER A 32 7.18 6.21 -10.24
C SER A 32 7.25 6.28 -8.71
N ARG A 33 6.28 6.93 -8.05
CA ARG A 33 6.16 6.98 -6.58
C ARG A 33 5.94 5.59 -5.99
N ARG A 34 5.07 4.79 -6.62
CA ARG A 34 4.81 3.40 -6.23
C ARG A 34 6.08 2.54 -6.34
N LYS A 35 6.85 2.69 -7.42
CA LYS A 35 8.14 2.02 -7.59
C LYS A 35 9.14 2.43 -6.51
N LYS A 36 9.29 3.73 -6.24
CA LYS A 36 10.15 4.25 -5.16
C LYS A 36 9.74 3.71 -3.79
N ALA A 37 8.43 3.64 -3.51
CA ALA A 37 7.92 3.06 -2.26
C ALA A 37 8.27 1.58 -2.14
N TRP A 38 8.18 0.83 -3.23
CA TRP A 38 8.57 -0.59 -3.27
C TRP A 38 10.07 -0.78 -3.04
N GLU A 39 10.92 0.05 -3.65
CA GLU A 39 12.37 0.02 -3.43
C GLU A 39 12.73 0.34 -1.97
N LYS A 40 12.15 1.41 -1.41
CA LYS A 40 12.33 1.76 0.01
C LYS A 40 11.92 0.63 0.94
N ALA A 41 10.74 0.04 0.72
CA ALA A 41 10.25 -1.05 1.55
C ALA A 41 11.17 -2.28 1.51
N GLN A 42 11.73 -2.63 0.34
CA GLN A 42 12.69 -3.73 0.23
C GLN A 42 14.01 -3.45 0.96
N ILE A 43 14.53 -2.22 0.86
CA ILE A 43 15.74 -1.81 1.59
C ILE A 43 15.50 -1.91 3.10
N ALA A 44 14.35 -1.42 3.56
CA ALA A 44 13.97 -1.48 4.96
C ALA A 44 13.78 -2.93 5.45
N LEU A 45 13.21 -3.81 4.62
CA LEU A 45 13.11 -5.24 4.93
C LEU A 45 14.49 -5.89 5.09
N ALA A 46 15.42 -5.61 4.17
CA ALA A 46 16.77 -6.16 4.25
C ALA A 46 17.50 -5.69 5.53
N ALA A 47 17.36 -4.41 5.90
CA ALA A 47 17.91 -3.89 7.13
C ALA A 47 17.28 -4.53 8.38
N TYR A 48 15.96 -4.75 8.35
CA TYR A 48 15.23 -5.39 9.45
C TYR A 48 15.64 -6.85 9.64
N GLN A 49 15.84 -7.60 8.55
CA GLN A 49 16.24 -9.00 8.60
C GLN A 49 17.67 -9.18 9.15
N GLN A 50 18.55 -8.20 8.96
CA GLN A 50 19.90 -8.24 9.52
C GLN A 50 19.91 -8.00 11.04
N ASN A 51 19.04 -7.10 11.53
CA ASN A 51 18.95 -6.79 12.95
C ASN A 51 17.52 -6.39 13.35
N PRO A 52 16.64 -7.38 13.61
CA PRO A 52 15.26 -7.14 13.95
C PRO A 52 15.18 -6.56 15.37
N THR A 53 14.99 -5.24 15.44
CA THR A 53 14.86 -4.49 16.68
C THR A 53 13.63 -3.62 16.63
N ASP A 54 13.10 -3.25 17.80
CA ASP A 54 11.94 -2.37 17.90
C ASP A 54 12.23 -0.99 17.29
N ILE A 55 13.47 -0.50 17.41
CA ILE A 55 13.91 0.76 16.78
C ILE A 55 13.83 0.67 15.25
N GLN A 56 14.27 -0.45 14.66
CA GLN A 56 14.11 -0.67 13.23
C GLN A 56 12.63 -0.74 12.82
N CYS A 57 11.79 -1.40 13.63
CA CYS A 57 10.34 -1.42 13.39
C CYS A 57 9.77 0.00 13.37
N GLN A 58 10.10 0.84 14.34
CA GLN A 58 9.66 2.24 14.37
C GLN A 58 10.16 3.04 13.16
N SER A 59 11.41 2.82 12.73
CA SER A 59 11.95 3.44 11.51
C SER A 59 11.16 3.03 10.25
N ILE A 60 10.77 1.76 10.15
CA ILE A 60 9.94 1.26 9.04
C ILE A 60 8.58 1.95 9.03
N LEU A 61 7.95 2.08 10.20
CA LEU A 61 6.64 2.75 10.32
C LEU A 61 6.71 4.22 9.90
N GLY A 62 7.73 4.96 10.37
CA GLY A 62 7.93 6.35 9.96
C GLY A 62 8.14 6.50 8.45
N GLN A 63 8.99 5.63 7.86
CA GLN A 63 9.19 5.63 6.40
C GLN A 63 7.92 5.28 5.62
N ALA A 64 7.11 4.36 6.15
CA ALA A 64 5.85 3.97 5.56
C ALA A 64 4.83 5.11 5.61
N GLU A 65 4.70 5.80 6.74
CA GLU A 65 3.80 6.94 6.91
C GLU A 65 4.16 8.10 5.96
N GLU A 66 5.44 8.45 5.86
CA GLU A 66 5.91 9.50 4.95
C GLU A 66 5.72 9.14 3.47
N THR A 67 5.99 7.88 3.12
CA THR A 67 5.97 7.44 1.71
C THR A 67 4.56 7.08 1.25
N GLY A 68 3.68 6.69 2.17
CA GLY A 68 2.36 6.14 1.89
C GLY A 68 2.43 4.74 1.25
N PHE A 69 1.43 4.41 0.44
CA PHE A 69 1.30 3.11 -0.24
C PHE A 69 1.23 1.89 0.70
N PHE A 70 0.34 1.92 1.69
CA PHE A 70 0.10 0.84 2.65
C PHE A 70 0.15 -0.59 2.05
N SER A 71 -0.50 -0.83 0.91
CA SER A 71 -0.53 -2.15 0.27
C SER A 71 0.86 -2.69 -0.12
N ILE A 72 1.81 -1.82 -0.43
CA ILE A 72 3.19 -2.21 -0.75
C ILE A 72 3.90 -2.69 0.50
N TRP A 73 3.87 -1.89 1.56
CA TRP A 73 4.48 -2.23 2.84
C TRP A 73 3.92 -3.54 3.39
N MET A 74 2.60 -3.73 3.35
CA MET A 74 1.97 -4.99 3.74
C MET A 74 2.41 -6.19 2.89
N SER A 75 2.68 -5.98 1.60
CA SER A 75 3.14 -7.05 0.70
C SER A 75 4.59 -7.44 1.00
N VAL A 76 5.46 -6.45 1.16
CA VAL A 76 6.89 -6.65 1.43
C VAL A 76 7.09 -7.30 2.80
N PHE A 77 6.35 -6.87 3.82
CA PHE A 77 6.40 -7.42 5.18
C PHE A 77 5.43 -8.58 5.41
N SER A 78 4.97 -9.26 4.35
CA SER A 78 3.97 -10.34 4.43
C SER A 78 4.35 -11.46 5.42
N ALA A 79 5.65 -11.77 5.53
CA ALA A 79 6.20 -12.78 6.45
C ALA A 79 6.39 -12.30 7.90
N HIS A 80 6.25 -11.00 8.18
CA HIS A 80 6.57 -10.40 9.48
C HIS A 80 5.31 -9.86 10.16
N ALA A 81 4.69 -10.69 11.01
CA ALA A 81 3.43 -10.36 11.69
C ALA A 81 3.52 -9.11 12.57
N SER A 82 4.61 -8.93 13.31
CA SER A 82 4.84 -7.77 14.17
C SER A 82 4.73 -6.45 13.39
N VAL A 83 5.49 -6.34 12.30
CA VAL A 83 5.50 -5.15 11.45
C VAL A 83 4.14 -4.91 10.79
N LYS A 84 3.44 -5.97 10.37
CA LYS A 84 2.09 -5.85 9.78
C LYS A 84 1.07 -5.29 10.77
N CYS A 85 1.04 -5.80 12.00
CA CYS A 85 0.12 -5.32 13.02
C CYS A 85 0.35 -3.84 13.31
N GLU A 86 1.61 -3.44 13.46
CA GLU A 86 1.97 -2.03 13.64
C GLU A 86 1.58 -1.18 12.45
N LEU A 87 1.83 -1.62 11.21
CA LEU A 87 1.41 -0.90 10.01
C LEU A 87 -0.12 -0.70 9.96
N VAL A 88 -0.91 -1.69 10.34
CA VAL A 88 -2.38 -1.58 10.42
C VAL A 88 -2.78 -0.48 11.41
N ILE A 89 -2.12 -0.42 12.57
CA ILE A 89 -2.38 0.59 13.62
C ILE A 89 -1.94 1.98 13.14
N THR A 90 -0.71 2.12 12.65
CA THR A 90 -0.14 3.40 12.19
C THR A 90 -0.97 4.02 11.07
N PHE A 91 -1.38 3.22 10.09
CA PHE A 91 -2.22 3.70 8.99
C PHE A 91 -3.70 3.86 9.36
N LYS A 92 -4.07 3.59 10.63
CA LYS A 92 -5.45 3.62 11.12
C LYS A 92 -6.38 2.78 10.23
N ALA A 93 -5.87 1.65 9.74
CA ALA A 93 -6.64 0.77 8.89
C ALA A 93 -7.73 0.09 9.73
N SER A 94 -8.88 -0.21 9.10
CA SER A 94 -10.03 -0.72 9.84
C SER A 94 -9.69 -2.08 10.49
N PRO A 95 -9.73 -2.20 11.83
CA PRO A 95 -9.27 -3.41 12.52
C PRO A 95 -10.10 -4.64 12.15
N ASN A 96 -11.36 -4.44 11.78
CA ASN A 96 -12.26 -5.52 11.34
C ASN A 96 -11.91 -6.07 9.95
N CYS A 97 -10.96 -5.46 9.25
CA CYS A 97 -10.45 -5.94 7.96
C CYS A 97 -9.19 -6.80 8.10
N PHE A 98 -8.62 -6.95 9.29
CA PHE A 98 -7.37 -7.70 9.51
C PHE A 98 -7.54 -8.73 10.64
N ASP A 99 -6.82 -9.85 10.54
CA ASP A 99 -6.71 -10.81 11.63
C ASP A 99 -5.72 -10.33 12.71
N HIS A 100 -5.57 -11.13 13.78
CA HIS A 100 -4.68 -10.84 14.91
C HIS A 100 -3.18 -10.79 14.55
N VAL A 101 -2.80 -11.22 13.34
CA VAL A 101 -1.43 -11.17 12.81
C VAL A 101 -1.31 -10.22 11.61
N GLY A 102 -2.30 -9.36 11.40
CA GLY A 102 -2.30 -8.32 10.38
C GLY A 102 -2.55 -8.81 8.95
N ASN A 103 -3.04 -10.03 8.73
CA ASN A 103 -3.45 -10.46 7.39
C ASN A 103 -4.83 -9.91 7.05
N PRO A 104 -5.09 -9.52 5.80
CA PRO A 104 -6.40 -9.05 5.37
C PRO A 104 -7.44 -10.19 5.41
N LEU A 105 -8.56 -9.93 6.11
CA LEU A 105 -9.73 -10.81 6.13
C LEU A 105 -10.49 -10.66 4.80
N ASN A 106 -10.75 -11.77 4.12
CA ASN A 106 -11.54 -11.77 2.89
C ASN A 106 -13.02 -12.05 3.22
N PRO A 107 -13.92 -11.06 3.11
CA PRO A 107 -15.34 -11.25 3.44
C PRO A 107 -16.03 -12.29 2.55
N ARG A 108 -15.51 -12.58 1.34
CA ARG A 108 -16.08 -13.61 0.45
C ARG A 108 -15.77 -15.05 0.87
N LYS A 109 -14.78 -15.28 1.74
CA LYS A 109 -14.47 -16.64 2.24
C LYS A 109 -15.28 -17.02 3.48
N ALA A 110 -15.92 -16.06 4.13
CA ALA A 110 -16.74 -16.29 5.33
C ALA A 110 -18.14 -16.85 5.03
N GLN A 111 -18.57 -16.87 3.77
CA GLN A 111 -19.87 -17.41 3.34
C GLN A 111 -19.69 -18.54 2.32
N ARG A 112 -19.27 -19.71 2.81
CA ARG A 112 -19.60 -20.99 2.20
C ARG A 112 -19.99 -21.94 3.34
N ILE A 113 -21.26 -21.86 3.71
CA ILE A 113 -22.00 -22.91 4.42
C ILE A 113 -22.99 -23.45 3.39
#